data_AF-A0A176U789-F1
#
_entry.id   AF-A0A176U789-F1
#
_cell.length_a   1.000
_cell.length_b   1.000
_cell.length_c   1.000
_cell.angle_alpha   90.00
_cell.angle_beta   90.00
_cell.angle_gamma   90.00
#
_symmetry.space_group_name_H-M   'P 1'
#
loop_
_entity.id
_entity.type
_entity.pdbx_description
1 polymer ?
#
loop_
_entity_poly.entity_id
_entity_poly.type
_entity_poly.pdbx_seq_one_letter_code
_entity_poly.pdbx_strand_id
1 'polypeptide(L)'
;METKMEKGFPAPLFRDPIFDGASDPTVIWNKKEACYYMFYTQRRSTSVQVGFSSIHGSKIGVAVSEDKKSWLYRGTLEGLDIEHGHNTFWAPEILEANGTYHMYVSYITGIPTTWEYPRHILHYTSENLWDWTYQSTLQLSSERVIDACVHEVCQGVYKMWYKDENHDSHIYAAQSTDLYHWEVVGEEISDCSQEGPNVFELGGKKWMICDCWKGLSAYVSDDFTNWKRCPGNLLVEPGKDPSDQTNGHHADILVENGEAEIYYFTGQYPENCTDASLRALTAVQGCRLYAEDDKLCCVR
;
A
#
# COMPACT_ATOMS: atom_id res chain seq x y z
N MET A 1 6.99 -30.59 23.65
CA MET A 1 6.58 -30.79 22.26
C MET A 1 5.07 -30.68 22.21
N GLU A 2 4.61 -29.46 21.94
CA GLU A 2 3.31 -29.15 21.36
C GLU A 2 3.60 -27.87 20.58
N THR A 3 4.08 -28.03 19.34
CA THR A 3 4.07 -26.94 18.37
C THR A 3 2.60 -26.58 18.20
N LYS A 4 2.16 -25.51 18.88
CA LYS A 4 0.96 -24.79 18.45
C LYS A 4 1.21 -24.46 16.98
N MET A 5 0.61 -25.23 16.08
CA MET A 5 0.36 -24.75 14.74
C MET A 5 -0.43 -23.45 14.96
N GLU A 6 0.24 -22.32 14.80
CA GLU A 6 -0.47 -21.06 14.71
C GLU A 6 -1.52 -21.23 13.61
N LYS A 7 -2.78 -20.99 13.95
CA LYS A 7 -3.81 -20.80 12.92
C LYS A 7 -3.27 -19.74 11.96
N GLY A 8 -3.19 -20.10 10.68
CA GLY A 8 -2.84 -19.19 9.60
C GLY A 8 -3.77 -17.96 9.58
N PHE A 9 -3.47 -17.02 8.70
CA PHE A 9 -4.33 -15.85 8.52
C PHE A 9 -5.72 -16.30 8.05
N PRO A 10 -6.80 -15.66 8.53
CA PRO A 10 -8.10 -15.79 7.91
C PRO A 10 -8.00 -15.39 6.44
N ALA A 11 -8.76 -16.11 5.60
CA ALA A 11 -8.91 -15.80 4.18
C ALA A 11 -10.43 -15.69 3.89
N PRO A 12 -10.94 -14.54 3.41
CA PRO A 12 -10.22 -13.27 3.34
C PRO A 12 -9.83 -12.76 4.73
N LEU A 13 -8.75 -11.99 4.81
CA LEU A 13 -8.34 -11.33 6.05
C LEU A 13 -9.31 -10.21 6.40
N PHE A 14 -9.68 -9.41 5.39
CA PHE A 14 -10.62 -8.31 5.56
C PHE A 14 -11.37 -8.01 4.26
N ARG A 15 -12.66 -7.71 4.40
CA ARG A 15 -13.53 -7.19 3.34
C ARG A 15 -14.19 -5.92 3.84
N ASP A 16 -14.15 -4.89 2.99
CA ASP A 16 -14.79 -3.61 3.28
C ASP A 16 -16.32 -3.77 3.29
N PRO A 17 -17.02 -3.46 4.40
CA PRO A 17 -18.46 -3.70 4.50
C PRO A 17 -19.31 -2.65 3.77
N ILE A 18 -18.71 -1.59 3.22
CA ILE A 18 -19.43 -0.49 2.57
C ILE A 18 -19.51 -0.72 1.06
N PHE A 19 -18.37 -0.94 0.42
CA PHE A 19 -18.24 -1.06 -1.02
C PHE A 19 -17.54 -2.36 -1.47
N ASP A 20 -17.06 -3.19 -0.54
CA ASP A 20 -16.41 -4.49 -0.81
C ASP A 20 -15.23 -4.36 -1.79
N GLY A 21 -14.48 -3.27 -1.60
CA GLY A 21 -13.37 -2.84 -2.46
C GLY A 21 -12.10 -2.49 -1.68
N ALA A 22 -11.80 -3.21 -0.59
CA ALA A 22 -10.61 -2.95 0.22
C ALA A 22 -9.33 -3.22 -0.61
N SER A 23 -8.51 -2.19 -0.80
CA SER A 23 -7.30 -2.26 -1.64
C SER A 23 -6.16 -1.41 -1.04
N ASP A 24 -4.93 -1.65 -1.46
CA ASP A 24 -3.74 -0.86 -1.10
C ASP A 24 -3.62 -0.64 0.44
N PRO A 25 -3.52 -1.73 1.24
CA PRO A 25 -3.51 -1.63 2.69
C PRO A 25 -2.18 -1.06 3.22
N THR A 26 -2.25 -0.39 4.37
CA THR A 26 -1.12 0.05 5.20
C THR A 26 -1.43 -0.26 6.66
N VAL A 27 -0.58 -1.03 7.31
CA VAL A 27 -0.77 -1.56 8.66
C VAL A 27 0.22 -0.95 9.64
N ILE A 28 -0.29 -0.33 10.70
CA ILE A 28 0.53 0.34 11.71
C ILE A 28 0.00 0.08 13.12
N TRP A 29 0.91 -0.02 14.09
CA TRP A 29 0.56 -0.08 15.50
C TRP A 29 0.18 1.31 16.04
N ASN A 30 -1.05 1.46 16.52
CA ASN A 30 -1.48 2.66 17.23
C ASN A 30 -1.05 2.57 18.70
N LYS A 31 0.01 3.30 19.07
CA LYS A 31 0.56 3.29 20.44
C LYS A 31 -0.44 3.76 21.50
N LYS A 32 -1.33 4.70 21.16
CA LYS A 32 -2.27 5.31 22.10
C LYS A 32 -3.45 4.39 22.40
N GLU A 33 -3.95 3.71 21.38
CA GLU A 33 -5.09 2.80 21.50
C GLU A 33 -4.69 1.34 21.74
N ALA A 34 -3.39 1.04 21.62
CA ALA A 34 -2.82 -0.30 21.82
C ALA A 34 -3.50 -1.36 20.95
N CYS A 35 -3.68 -1.05 19.67
CA CYS A 35 -4.16 -1.99 18.66
C CYS A 35 -3.57 -1.63 17.28
N TYR A 36 -3.64 -2.58 16.35
CA TYR A 36 -3.23 -2.36 14.96
C TYR A 36 -4.33 -1.66 14.20
N TYR A 37 -3.92 -0.75 13.33
CA TYR A 37 -4.75 -0.05 12.38
C TYR A 37 -4.36 -0.51 10.98
N MET A 38 -5.36 -0.70 10.12
CA MET A 38 -5.21 -0.88 8.68
C MET A 38 -5.93 0.28 8.00
N PHE A 39 -5.15 1.10 7.31
CA PHE A 39 -5.64 2.11 6.38
C PHE A 39 -5.66 1.51 4.99
N TYR A 40 -6.67 1.80 4.19
CA TYR A 40 -6.78 1.20 2.86
C TYR A 40 -7.54 2.11 1.90
N THR A 41 -7.26 1.98 0.61
CA THR A 41 -8.11 2.54 -0.44
C THR A 41 -9.49 1.86 -0.38
N GLN A 42 -10.51 2.59 0.02
CA GLN A 42 -11.89 2.10 0.00
C GLN A 42 -12.48 2.30 -1.41
N ARG A 43 -12.11 1.40 -2.35
CA ARG A 43 -12.66 1.43 -3.70
C ARG A 43 -14.17 1.28 -3.65
N ARG A 44 -14.86 2.02 -4.51
CA ARG A 44 -16.32 2.06 -4.59
C ARG A 44 -16.85 0.92 -5.47
N SER A 45 -16.40 -0.31 -5.21
CA SER A 45 -16.55 -1.45 -6.12
C SER A 45 -18.00 -1.85 -6.41
N THR A 46 -18.90 -1.75 -5.43
CA THR A 46 -20.34 -1.98 -5.59
C THR A 46 -21.14 -0.75 -6.06
N SER A 47 -20.50 0.41 -6.27
CA SER A 47 -21.15 1.59 -6.82
C SER A 47 -21.34 1.50 -8.34
N VAL A 48 -22.08 2.46 -8.90
CA VAL A 48 -22.21 2.62 -10.36
C VAL A 48 -20.83 2.75 -11.01
N GLN A 49 -20.60 1.94 -12.05
CA GLN A 49 -19.34 1.87 -12.78
C GLN A 49 -19.48 2.53 -14.17
N VAL A 50 -19.05 3.79 -14.27
CA VAL A 50 -18.88 4.50 -15.55
C VAL A 50 -17.38 4.66 -15.80
N GLY A 51 -16.85 3.90 -16.75
CA GLY A 51 -15.40 3.83 -16.95
C GLY A 51 -14.70 3.39 -15.66
N PHE A 52 -13.75 4.21 -15.17
CA PHE A 52 -12.99 3.92 -13.94
C PHE A 52 -13.59 4.53 -12.65
N SER A 53 -14.85 4.98 -12.68
CA SER A 53 -15.47 5.71 -11.56
C SER A 53 -15.62 4.92 -10.24
N SER A 54 -15.46 3.60 -10.25
CA SER A 54 -15.44 2.77 -9.03
C SER A 54 -14.09 2.78 -8.32
N ILE A 55 -13.00 3.10 -9.03
CA ILE A 55 -11.66 3.24 -8.45
C ILE A 55 -11.49 4.69 -7.95
N HIS A 56 -12.05 5.66 -8.66
CA HIS A 56 -12.06 7.06 -8.27
C HIS A 56 -13.17 7.41 -7.26
N GLY A 57 -13.01 8.54 -6.58
CA GLY A 57 -13.84 8.97 -5.45
C GLY A 57 -13.64 8.13 -4.19
N SER A 58 -12.57 7.33 -4.16
CA SER A 58 -12.20 6.49 -3.03
C SER A 58 -11.80 7.36 -1.84
N LYS A 59 -12.20 6.91 -0.65
CA LYS A 59 -11.74 7.45 0.63
C LYS A 59 -10.70 6.50 1.22
N ILE A 60 -10.02 6.96 2.28
CA ILE A 60 -9.16 6.09 3.07
C ILE A 60 -10.01 5.44 4.17
N GLY A 61 -10.27 4.15 4.04
CA GLY A 61 -10.95 3.33 5.04
C GLY A 61 -10.04 3.00 6.22
N VAL A 62 -10.65 2.74 7.38
CA VAL A 62 -9.94 2.39 8.61
C VAL A 62 -10.54 1.10 9.17
N ALA A 63 -9.70 0.09 9.38
CA ALA A 63 -10.04 -1.11 10.14
C ALA A 63 -9.04 -1.29 11.30
N VAL A 64 -9.48 -1.87 12.42
CA VAL A 64 -8.63 -2.08 13.60
C VAL A 64 -8.62 -3.53 14.04
N SER A 65 -7.51 -3.97 14.63
CA SER A 65 -7.31 -5.34 15.11
C SER A 65 -6.44 -5.41 16.35
N GLU A 66 -6.79 -6.28 17.29
CA GLU A 66 -5.94 -6.59 18.47
C GLU A 66 -4.96 -7.75 18.18
N ASP A 67 -5.25 -8.59 17.18
CA ASP A 67 -4.55 -9.86 16.93
C ASP A 67 -3.98 -9.98 15.51
N LYS A 68 -4.14 -8.93 14.68
CA LYS A 68 -3.77 -8.84 13.26
C LYS A 68 -4.51 -9.80 12.34
N LYS A 69 -5.49 -10.54 12.86
CA LYS A 69 -6.25 -11.58 12.15
C LYS A 69 -7.72 -11.22 12.02
N SER A 70 -8.28 -10.57 13.02
CA SER A 70 -9.67 -10.14 13.09
C SER A 70 -9.74 -8.63 12.97
N TRP A 71 -10.27 -8.13 11.85
CA TRP A 71 -10.30 -6.71 11.54
C TRP A 71 -11.72 -6.14 11.61
N LEU A 72 -11.89 -5.09 12.41
CA LEU A 72 -13.15 -4.37 12.57
C LEU A 72 -13.09 -3.06 11.79
N TYR A 73 -13.98 -2.89 10.80
CA TYR A 73 -14.16 -1.60 10.12
C TYR A 73 -14.62 -0.51 11.10
N ARG A 74 -13.99 0.66 11.03
CA ARG A 74 -14.22 1.80 11.93
C ARG A 74 -14.63 3.09 11.24
N GLY A 75 -14.74 3.11 9.91
CA GLY A 75 -15.11 4.29 9.15
C GLY A 75 -14.07 4.64 8.09
N THR A 76 -14.12 5.89 7.65
CA THR A 76 -13.12 6.49 6.75
C THR A 76 -12.48 7.69 7.43
N LEU A 77 -11.27 8.05 7.04
CA LEU A 77 -10.66 9.31 7.45
C LEU A 77 -11.47 10.50 6.91
N GLU A 78 -11.81 11.42 7.79
CA GLU A 78 -12.52 12.67 7.46
C GLU A 78 -11.53 13.83 7.35
N GLY A 79 -11.94 14.94 6.71
CA GLY A 79 -11.16 16.18 6.68
C GLY A 79 -9.92 16.17 5.76
N LEU A 80 -9.73 15.14 4.92
CA LEU A 80 -8.59 15.09 4.00
C LEU A 80 -8.75 16.03 2.78
N ASP A 81 -9.97 16.32 2.34
CA ASP A 81 -10.21 17.14 1.15
C ASP A 81 -9.58 18.56 1.28
N ILE A 82 -8.69 18.92 0.35
CA ILE A 82 -7.99 20.23 0.31
C ILE A 82 -8.72 21.29 -0.55
N GLU A 83 -9.77 20.87 -1.23
CA GLU A 83 -10.62 21.71 -2.08
C GLU A 83 -12.06 21.20 -2.08
N HIS A 84 -13.00 22.01 -2.58
CA HIS A 84 -14.40 21.61 -2.66
C HIS A 84 -14.61 20.49 -3.67
N GLY A 85 -15.26 19.40 -3.24
CA GLY A 85 -15.69 18.34 -4.14
C GLY A 85 -15.74 16.98 -3.46
N HIS A 86 -15.97 15.94 -4.27
CA HIS A 86 -15.75 14.55 -3.89
C HIS A 86 -14.50 14.08 -4.60
N ASN A 87 -13.35 14.15 -3.92
CA ASN A 87 -12.06 13.80 -4.48
C ASN A 87 -11.66 12.36 -4.18
N THR A 88 -10.57 11.93 -4.81
CA THR A 88 -10.05 10.57 -4.76
C THR A 88 -8.79 10.51 -3.90
N PHE A 89 -8.72 9.55 -2.99
CA PHE A 89 -7.54 9.23 -2.19
C PHE A 89 -7.19 7.74 -2.34
N TRP A 90 -5.92 7.44 -2.61
CA TRP A 90 -5.43 6.05 -2.77
C TRP A 90 -4.12 5.82 -2.02
N ALA A 91 -3.88 4.55 -1.67
CA ALA A 91 -2.60 4.00 -1.23
C ALA A 91 -1.89 4.89 -0.19
N PRO A 92 -2.45 4.99 1.03
CA PRO A 92 -1.89 5.87 2.06
C PRO A 92 -0.63 5.26 2.66
N GLU A 93 0.53 5.88 2.49
CA GLU A 93 1.73 5.50 3.26
C GLU A 93 1.73 6.20 4.60
N ILE A 94 1.91 5.47 5.70
CA ILE A 94 1.85 6.03 7.06
C ILE A 94 3.01 5.52 7.91
N LEU A 95 3.77 6.46 8.46
CA LEU A 95 4.84 6.18 9.42
C LEU A 95 4.81 7.16 10.59
N GLU A 96 5.41 6.76 11.71
CA GLU A 96 5.67 7.65 12.84
C GLU A 96 7.14 8.07 12.85
N ALA A 97 7.40 9.36 12.97
CA ALA A 97 8.73 9.91 13.14
C ALA A 97 8.69 11.03 14.18
N ASN A 98 9.63 11.00 15.13
CA ASN A 98 9.77 12.03 16.17
C ASN A 98 8.48 12.32 16.97
N GLY A 99 7.61 11.32 17.15
CA GLY A 99 6.34 11.45 17.89
C GLY A 99 5.16 11.98 17.07
N THR A 100 5.34 12.17 15.78
CA THR A 100 4.30 12.61 14.84
C THR A 100 4.05 11.52 13.81
N TYR A 101 2.80 11.25 13.47
CA TYR A 101 2.47 10.41 12.32
C TYR A 101 2.46 11.27 11.05
N HIS A 102 3.07 10.74 9.99
CA HIS A 102 3.09 11.35 8.66
C HIS A 102 2.33 10.43 7.71
N MET A 103 1.45 11.02 6.89
CA MET A 103 0.78 10.30 5.80
C MET A 103 1.15 10.91 4.46
N TYR A 104 1.52 10.06 3.51
CA TYR A 104 1.69 10.41 2.11
C TYR A 104 0.66 9.64 1.29
N VAL A 105 -0.30 10.35 0.71
CA VAL A 105 -1.46 9.73 0.07
C VAL A 105 -1.62 10.24 -1.36
N SER A 106 -1.94 9.34 -2.28
CA SER A 106 -2.20 9.69 -3.68
C SER A 106 -3.53 10.42 -3.80
N TYR A 107 -3.57 11.51 -4.55
CA TYR A 107 -4.73 12.39 -4.67
C TYR A 107 -5.07 12.69 -6.12
N ILE A 108 -6.38 12.66 -6.42
CA ILE A 108 -6.94 13.09 -7.71
C ILE A 108 -8.20 13.91 -7.44
N THR A 109 -8.29 15.09 -8.08
CA THR A 109 -9.49 15.92 -8.03
C THR A 109 -10.68 15.21 -8.66
N GLY A 110 -11.79 15.15 -7.91
CA GLY A 110 -13.06 14.60 -8.38
C GLY A 110 -13.11 13.08 -8.52
N ILE A 111 -14.05 12.61 -9.36
CA ILE A 111 -14.25 11.21 -9.74
C ILE A 111 -14.11 11.07 -11.25
N PRO A 112 -12.88 10.97 -11.78
CA PRO A 112 -12.66 10.69 -13.19
C PRO A 112 -13.33 9.40 -13.67
N THR A 113 -13.68 9.37 -14.95
CA THR A 113 -14.12 8.16 -15.64
C THR A 113 -13.05 7.60 -16.60
N THR A 114 -11.91 8.28 -16.70
CA THR A 114 -10.73 7.95 -17.51
C THR A 114 -9.46 8.15 -16.69
N TRP A 115 -8.32 7.65 -17.18
CA TRP A 115 -7.01 7.87 -16.57
C TRP A 115 -6.34 9.18 -17.00
N GLU A 116 -7.06 10.12 -17.63
CA GLU A 116 -6.48 11.36 -18.20
C GLU A 116 -6.59 12.55 -17.25
N TYR A 117 -6.08 12.40 -16.03
CA TYR A 117 -6.12 13.42 -14.97
C TYR A 117 -4.79 13.55 -14.22
N PRO A 118 -4.37 14.73 -13.75
CA PRO A 118 -3.22 14.83 -12.84
C PRO A 118 -3.46 14.04 -11.56
N ARG A 119 -2.37 13.56 -10.96
CA ARG A 119 -2.39 12.88 -9.66
C ARG A 119 -1.10 13.19 -8.93
N HIS A 120 -1.24 13.53 -7.66
CA HIS A 120 -0.16 14.02 -6.82
C HIS A 120 -0.13 13.25 -5.51
N ILE A 121 1.01 13.31 -4.82
CA ILE A 121 1.11 12.84 -3.44
C ILE A 121 0.92 14.03 -2.50
N LEU A 122 -0.03 13.91 -1.58
CA LEU A 122 -0.30 14.88 -0.53
C LEU A 122 0.33 14.42 0.79
N HIS A 123 0.84 15.38 1.56
CA HIS A 123 1.40 15.14 2.89
C HIS A 123 0.46 15.66 3.99
N TYR A 124 0.20 14.81 4.98
CA TYR A 124 -0.53 15.14 6.19
C TYR A 124 0.27 14.74 7.43
N THR A 125 -0.04 15.37 8.57
CA THR A 125 0.44 14.94 9.88
C THR A 125 -0.70 14.68 10.86
N SER A 126 -0.49 13.81 11.83
CA SER A 126 -1.45 13.49 12.88
C SER A 126 -0.74 13.13 14.19
N GLU A 127 -1.41 13.35 15.31
CA GLU A 127 -0.99 12.87 16.63
C GLU A 127 -1.69 11.57 17.05
N ASN A 128 -2.76 11.16 16.34
CA ASN A 128 -3.66 10.10 16.80
C ASN A 128 -4.16 9.15 15.70
N LEU A 129 -3.69 9.31 14.46
CA LEU A 129 -4.05 8.53 13.27
C LEU A 129 -5.50 8.72 12.77
N TRP A 130 -6.28 9.60 13.38
CA TRP A 130 -7.66 9.94 12.98
C TRP A 130 -7.78 11.36 12.45
N ASP A 131 -7.23 12.31 13.20
CA ASP A 131 -7.30 13.73 12.89
C ASP A 131 -6.03 14.12 12.12
N TRP A 132 -6.19 14.40 10.83
CA TRP A 132 -5.08 14.70 9.93
C TRP A 132 -5.05 16.17 9.55
N THR A 133 -3.88 16.78 9.64
CA THR A 133 -3.63 18.17 9.24
C THR A 133 -2.83 18.18 7.94
N TYR A 134 -3.43 18.72 6.88
CA TYR A 134 -2.76 18.93 5.61
C TYR A 134 -1.51 19.78 5.77
N GLN A 135 -0.40 19.37 5.13
CA GLN A 135 0.86 20.10 5.13
C GLN A 135 1.18 20.65 3.74
N SER A 136 1.22 19.79 2.73
CA SER A 136 1.67 20.17 1.39
C SER A 136 1.21 19.19 0.30
N THR A 137 1.19 19.66 -0.94
CA THR A 137 1.21 18.83 -2.14
C THR A 137 2.66 18.71 -2.57
N LEU A 138 3.18 17.48 -2.63
CA LEU A 138 4.59 17.26 -2.92
C LEU A 138 4.94 17.69 -4.35
N GLN A 139 6.10 18.32 -4.50
CA GLN A 139 6.70 18.64 -5.78
C GLN A 139 7.73 17.56 -6.11
N LEU A 140 7.29 16.54 -6.85
CA LEU A 140 8.12 15.39 -7.24
C LEU A 140 8.52 15.49 -8.72
N SER A 141 8.95 14.39 -9.32
CA SER A 141 9.46 14.35 -10.70
C SER A 141 8.42 14.70 -11.77
N SER A 142 7.12 14.51 -11.51
CA SER A 142 6.07 14.80 -12.48
C SER A 142 4.69 15.03 -11.83
N GLU A 143 3.68 15.38 -12.65
CA GLU A 143 2.27 15.51 -12.24
C GLU A 143 1.46 14.20 -12.31
N ARG A 144 2.15 13.06 -12.45
CA ARG A 144 1.53 11.73 -12.47
C ARG A 144 2.19 10.73 -11.54
N VAL A 145 2.30 11.12 -10.27
CA VAL A 145 2.97 10.36 -9.22
C VAL A 145 1.97 9.84 -8.19
N ILE A 146 2.12 8.57 -7.80
CA ILE A 146 1.27 7.87 -6.83
C ILE A 146 2.09 6.87 -6.02
N ASP A 147 1.43 6.26 -5.03
CA ASP A 147 1.89 5.08 -4.29
C ASP A 147 3.24 5.33 -3.61
N ALA A 148 3.25 6.27 -2.66
CA ALA A 148 4.44 6.54 -1.87
C ALA A 148 4.79 5.35 -0.97
N CYS A 149 6.07 5.18 -0.66
CA CYS A 149 6.59 4.44 0.49
C CYS A 149 7.76 5.22 1.07
N VAL A 150 7.84 5.34 2.39
CA VAL A 150 8.87 6.13 3.08
C VAL A 150 9.58 5.28 4.13
N HIS A 151 10.91 5.27 4.06
CA HIS A 151 11.75 4.59 5.05
C HIS A 151 12.87 5.51 5.52
N GLU A 152 13.24 5.43 6.80
CA GLU A 152 14.46 6.06 7.32
C GLU A 152 15.67 5.24 6.86
N VAL A 153 16.49 5.78 5.95
CA VAL A 153 17.62 5.04 5.35
C VAL A 153 18.93 5.27 6.09
N CYS A 154 19.02 6.38 6.83
CA CYS A 154 20.00 6.60 7.88
C CYS A 154 19.43 7.58 8.90
N GLN A 155 20.06 7.68 10.08
CA GLN A 155 19.51 8.47 11.18
C GLN A 155 19.18 9.93 10.75
N GLY A 156 17.90 10.27 10.77
CA GLY A 156 17.36 11.57 10.37
C GLY A 156 17.25 11.81 8.86
N VAL A 157 17.51 10.80 8.02
CA VAL A 157 17.37 10.88 6.57
C VAL A 157 16.39 9.83 6.10
N TYR A 158 15.34 10.32 5.45
CA TYR A 158 14.25 9.54 4.91
C TYR A 158 14.37 9.49 3.40
N LYS A 159 13.99 8.35 2.83
CA LYS A 159 13.85 8.19 1.39
C LYS A 159 12.42 7.76 1.10
N MET A 160 11.85 8.39 0.09
CA MET A 160 10.56 8.04 -0.48
C MET A 160 10.80 7.34 -1.80
N TRP A 161 10.05 6.27 -2.05
CA TRP A 161 9.89 5.64 -3.35
C TRP A 161 8.46 5.81 -3.81
N TYR A 162 8.24 6.04 -5.10
CA TYR A 162 6.91 6.26 -5.66
C TYR A 162 6.88 5.87 -7.14
N LYS A 163 5.69 5.56 -7.64
CA LYS A 163 5.47 5.35 -9.08
C LYS A 163 5.44 6.70 -9.79
N ASP A 164 6.12 6.81 -10.93
CA ASP A 164 5.94 7.94 -11.84
C ASP A 164 5.42 7.48 -13.22
N GLU A 165 4.14 7.72 -13.48
CA GLU A 165 3.51 7.29 -14.74
C GLU A 165 3.99 8.07 -15.97
N ASN A 166 4.50 9.29 -15.80
CA ASN A 166 5.11 10.04 -16.91
C ASN A 166 6.48 9.50 -17.31
N HIS A 167 7.08 8.67 -16.46
CA HIS A 167 8.38 8.03 -16.66
C HIS A 167 8.20 6.51 -16.67
N ASP A 168 7.36 6.03 -17.61
CA ASP A 168 7.13 4.61 -17.89
C ASP A 168 6.56 3.78 -16.72
N SER A 169 5.99 4.45 -15.69
CA SER A 169 5.59 3.82 -14.43
C SER A 169 6.76 3.10 -13.75
N HIS A 170 7.96 3.66 -13.85
CA HIS A 170 9.11 3.22 -13.07
C HIS A 170 9.02 3.72 -11.64
N ILE A 171 9.80 3.11 -10.75
CA ILE A 171 9.93 3.56 -9.36
C ILE A 171 10.98 4.66 -9.33
N TYR A 172 10.54 5.84 -8.90
CA TYR A 172 11.37 7.01 -8.65
C TYR A 172 11.58 7.19 -7.16
N ALA A 173 12.59 7.97 -6.80
CA ALA A 173 12.91 8.27 -5.42
C ALA A 173 13.08 9.77 -5.15
N ALA A 174 12.81 10.15 -3.91
CA ALA A 174 13.12 11.45 -3.34
C ALA A 174 13.69 11.27 -1.91
N GLN A 175 14.46 12.23 -1.42
CA GLN A 175 15.05 12.21 -0.09
C GLN A 175 14.58 13.41 0.74
N SER A 176 14.54 13.24 2.06
CA SER A 176 14.18 14.30 3.00
C SER A 176 14.93 14.13 4.31
N THR A 177 15.23 15.25 4.97
CA THR A 177 15.78 15.26 6.34
C THR A 177 14.78 15.73 7.39
N ASP A 178 13.57 16.12 6.97
CA ASP A 178 12.54 16.65 7.85
C ASP A 178 11.15 16.06 7.62
N LEU A 179 10.96 15.22 6.59
CA LEU A 179 9.69 14.66 6.12
C LEU A 179 8.71 15.68 5.49
N TYR A 180 9.03 16.97 5.47
CA TYR A 180 8.17 18.01 4.89
C TYR A 180 8.66 18.43 3.50
N HIS A 181 9.97 18.51 3.32
CA HIS A 181 10.61 18.93 2.08
C HIS A 181 11.35 17.76 1.44
N TRP A 182 11.08 17.52 0.17
CA TRP A 182 11.59 16.38 -0.58
C TRP A 182 12.43 16.85 -1.76
N GLU A 183 13.63 16.29 -1.88
CA GLU A 183 14.51 16.49 -3.03
C GLU A 183 14.44 15.24 -3.93
N VAL A 184 14.04 15.42 -5.18
CA VAL A 184 13.99 14.31 -6.15
C VAL A 184 15.40 13.78 -6.40
N VAL A 185 15.58 12.47 -6.20
CA VAL A 185 16.81 11.74 -6.48
C VAL A 185 16.83 11.29 -7.94
N GLY A 186 15.72 10.75 -8.43
CA GLY A 186 15.55 10.28 -9.81
C GLY A 186 14.97 8.87 -9.90
N GLU A 187 15.12 8.25 -11.06
CA GLU A 187 14.73 6.86 -11.30
C GLU A 187 15.57 5.89 -10.47
N GLU A 188 14.91 4.99 -9.74
CA GLU A 188 15.54 4.03 -8.83
C GLU A 188 15.44 2.59 -9.38
N ILE A 189 14.28 2.21 -9.91
CA ILE A 189 14.04 0.89 -10.51
C ILE A 189 13.28 1.02 -11.82
N SER A 190 13.91 0.54 -12.90
CA SER A 190 13.41 0.65 -14.28
C SER A 190 13.50 -0.63 -15.11
N ASP A 191 13.60 -1.79 -14.46
CA ASP A 191 13.56 -3.08 -15.15
C ASP A 191 12.17 -3.42 -15.70
N CYS A 192 11.10 -2.86 -15.12
CA CYS A 192 9.74 -2.88 -15.66
C CYS A 192 8.85 -1.78 -15.06
N SER A 193 7.75 -1.48 -15.75
CA SER A 193 6.62 -0.73 -15.18
C SER A 193 6.04 -1.47 -13.97
N GLN A 194 5.81 -0.74 -12.87
CA GLN A 194 5.27 -1.25 -11.62
C GLN A 194 4.71 -0.10 -10.75
N GLU A 195 4.08 -0.43 -9.63
CA GLU A 195 3.51 0.50 -8.66
C GLU A 195 3.60 -0.05 -7.23
N GLY A 196 3.03 0.64 -6.24
CA GLY A 196 3.02 0.18 -4.85
C GLY A 196 4.36 -0.29 -4.30
N PRO A 197 5.45 0.51 -4.37
CA PRO A 197 6.68 0.18 -3.68
C PRO A 197 6.40 0.03 -2.17
N ASN A 198 7.00 -0.97 -1.53
CA ASN A 198 7.07 -1.06 -0.07
C ASN A 198 8.48 -1.52 0.33
N VAL A 199 9.13 -0.76 1.21
CA VAL A 199 10.53 -0.93 1.61
C VAL A 199 10.63 -1.27 3.08
N PHE A 200 11.36 -2.33 3.41
CA PHE A 200 11.49 -2.84 4.78
C PHE A 200 12.82 -3.58 4.99
N GLU A 201 13.17 -3.78 6.25
CA GLU A 201 14.36 -4.56 6.63
C GLU A 201 13.96 -5.92 7.23
N LEU A 202 14.58 -7.00 6.75
CA LEU A 202 14.34 -8.35 7.24
C LEU A 202 15.60 -9.20 7.10
N GLY A 203 15.98 -9.90 8.18
CA GLY A 203 17.16 -10.78 8.17
C GLY A 203 18.49 -10.05 7.90
N GLY A 204 18.59 -8.76 8.23
CA GLY A 204 19.79 -7.93 7.99
C GLY A 204 19.94 -7.43 6.56
N LYS A 205 18.93 -7.65 5.70
CA LYS A 205 18.86 -7.16 4.32
C LYS A 205 17.74 -6.14 4.18
N LYS A 206 17.86 -5.29 3.15
CA LYS A 206 16.85 -4.32 2.76
C LYS A 206 16.09 -4.89 1.59
N TRP A 207 14.78 -4.78 1.65
CA TRP A 207 13.90 -5.34 0.65
C TRP A 207 13.01 -4.23 0.10
N MET A 208 12.69 -4.35 -1.18
CA MET A 208 11.60 -3.61 -1.80
C MET A 208 10.72 -4.60 -2.53
N ILE A 209 9.41 -4.48 -2.36
CA ILE A 209 8.43 -5.13 -3.23
C ILE A 209 7.68 -4.08 -4.04
N CYS A 210 7.23 -4.42 -5.25
CA CYS A 210 6.36 -3.56 -6.04
C CYS A 210 5.30 -4.41 -6.76
N ASP A 211 4.10 -3.86 -6.97
CA ASP A 211 3.09 -4.48 -7.83
C ASP A 211 3.45 -4.26 -9.30
N CYS A 212 3.73 -5.35 -10.03
CA CYS A 212 4.00 -5.29 -11.47
C CYS A 212 2.85 -5.88 -12.30
N TRP A 213 1.65 -5.97 -11.71
CA TRP A 213 0.41 -6.53 -12.25
C TRP A 213 0.51 -7.99 -12.70
N LYS A 214 1.43 -8.74 -12.08
CA LYS A 214 1.66 -10.19 -12.28
C LYS A 214 2.29 -10.79 -11.03
N GLY A 215 1.68 -10.49 -9.89
CA GLY A 215 2.28 -10.63 -8.57
C GLY A 215 3.27 -9.51 -8.26
N LEU A 216 3.95 -9.64 -7.14
CA LEU A 216 4.85 -8.61 -6.61
C LEU A 216 6.28 -8.88 -7.02
N SER A 217 6.91 -7.93 -7.69
CA SER A 217 8.37 -7.91 -7.85
C SER A 217 9.01 -7.81 -6.47
N ALA A 218 10.22 -8.37 -6.34
CA ALA A 218 11.01 -8.27 -5.11
C ALA A 218 12.43 -7.89 -5.47
N TYR A 219 13.02 -7.00 -4.68
CA TYR A 219 14.39 -6.54 -4.82
C TYR A 219 15.08 -6.59 -3.47
N VAL A 220 16.37 -6.90 -3.50
CA VAL A 220 17.24 -6.91 -2.32
C VAL A 220 18.34 -5.87 -2.48
N SER A 221 18.68 -5.19 -1.39
CA SER A 221 19.78 -4.23 -1.33
C SER A 221 20.50 -4.31 0.02
N ASP A 222 21.74 -3.83 0.04
CA ASP A 222 22.51 -3.63 1.27
C ASP A 222 22.45 -2.17 1.75
N ASP A 223 22.01 -1.22 0.91
CA ASP A 223 22.19 0.22 1.11
C ASP A 223 21.00 1.12 0.68
N PHE A 224 19.83 0.54 0.37
CA PHE A 224 18.63 1.25 -0.10
C PHE A 224 18.79 1.99 -1.45
N THR A 225 19.83 1.68 -2.23
CA THR A 225 20.09 2.30 -3.55
C THR A 225 20.42 1.28 -4.64
N ASN A 226 21.28 0.31 -4.34
CA ASN A 226 21.72 -0.71 -5.29
C ASN A 226 20.78 -1.91 -5.20
N TRP A 227 19.61 -1.80 -5.84
CA TRP A 227 18.58 -2.83 -5.84
C TRP A 227 18.87 -3.94 -6.84
N LYS A 228 18.86 -5.19 -6.37
CA LYS A 228 18.99 -6.40 -7.20
C LYS A 228 17.66 -7.12 -7.26
N ARG A 229 17.10 -7.29 -8.46
CA ARG A 229 15.87 -8.05 -8.70
C ARG A 229 16.03 -9.50 -8.23
N CYS A 230 15.09 -9.96 -7.41
CA CYS A 230 15.00 -11.35 -6.99
C CYS A 230 14.45 -12.21 -8.13
N PRO A 231 14.83 -13.51 -8.22
CA PRO A 231 14.24 -14.41 -9.20
C PRO A 231 12.75 -14.65 -8.93
N GLY A 232 11.92 -14.38 -9.95
CA GLY A 232 10.47 -14.58 -9.88
C GLY A 232 9.74 -13.44 -9.15
N ASN A 233 8.43 -13.60 -9.02
CA ASN A 233 7.55 -12.67 -8.32
C ASN A 233 6.85 -13.41 -7.17
N LEU A 234 6.48 -12.67 -6.13
CA LEU A 234 5.63 -13.18 -5.05
C LEU A 234 4.17 -13.16 -5.49
N LEU A 235 3.35 -14.04 -4.89
CA LEU A 235 1.88 -13.99 -5.01
C LEU A 235 1.37 -14.00 -6.47
N VAL A 236 2.06 -14.69 -7.38
CA VAL A 236 1.69 -14.76 -8.82
C VAL A 236 0.37 -15.48 -9.04
N GLU A 237 0.20 -16.62 -8.37
CA GLU A 237 -0.98 -17.45 -8.54
C GLU A 237 -2.08 -17.03 -7.56
N PRO A 238 -3.36 -17.28 -7.87
CA PRO A 238 -4.45 -17.19 -6.91
C PRO A 238 -4.23 -18.02 -5.65
N GLY A 239 -4.87 -17.63 -4.56
CA GLY A 239 -4.93 -18.41 -3.33
C GLY A 239 -5.84 -19.64 -3.45
N LYS A 240 -6.04 -20.31 -2.30
CA LYS A 240 -7.01 -21.43 -2.18
C LYS A 240 -8.39 -20.96 -1.75
N ASP A 241 -8.49 -19.74 -1.22
CA ASP A 241 -9.76 -19.19 -0.76
C ASP A 241 -10.61 -18.71 -1.94
N PRO A 242 -11.94 -18.91 -1.91
CA PRO A 242 -12.83 -18.43 -2.97
C PRO A 242 -12.78 -16.91 -3.22
N SER A 243 -12.26 -16.11 -2.29
CA SER A 243 -12.07 -14.66 -2.41
C SER A 243 -10.63 -14.22 -2.72
N ASP A 244 -9.73 -15.17 -2.99
CA ASP A 244 -8.35 -14.94 -3.47
C ASP A 244 -8.21 -15.57 -4.87
N GLN A 245 -8.73 -14.89 -5.89
CA GLN A 245 -8.94 -15.44 -7.24
C GLN A 245 -8.06 -14.80 -8.32
N THR A 246 -7.22 -13.83 -7.97
CA THR A 246 -6.21 -13.22 -8.87
C THR A 246 -4.84 -13.22 -8.19
N ASN A 247 -3.82 -12.67 -8.85
CA ASN A 247 -2.53 -12.45 -8.18
C ASN A 247 -2.67 -11.48 -7.00
N GLY A 248 -1.66 -11.45 -6.15
CA GLY A 248 -1.50 -10.39 -5.16
C GLY A 248 -1.11 -9.08 -5.82
N HIS A 249 -1.69 -8.00 -5.33
CA HIS A 249 -1.44 -6.61 -5.73
C HIS A 249 -0.96 -5.79 -4.54
N HIS A 250 -0.64 -4.50 -4.77
CA HIS A 250 -0.15 -3.50 -3.80
C HIS A 250 -0.25 -3.95 -2.34
N ALA A 251 0.89 -4.07 -1.68
CA ALA A 251 1.00 -4.70 -0.39
C ALA A 251 1.82 -3.88 0.59
N ASP A 252 1.53 -4.05 1.87
CA ASP A 252 2.30 -3.52 2.97
C ASP A 252 2.90 -4.65 3.83
N ILE A 253 4.08 -4.37 4.38
CA ILE A 253 4.87 -5.32 5.16
C ILE A 253 4.99 -4.83 6.60
N LEU A 254 4.45 -5.61 7.53
CA LEU A 254 4.65 -5.39 8.95
C LEU A 254 5.81 -6.27 9.43
N VAL A 255 6.92 -5.64 9.84
CA VAL A 255 8.06 -6.33 10.46
C VAL A 255 8.06 -6.09 11.97
N GLU A 256 7.97 -7.16 12.74
CA GLU A 256 7.99 -7.11 14.21
C GLU A 256 8.80 -8.25 14.79
N ASN A 257 9.69 -7.94 15.74
CA ASN A 257 10.51 -8.94 16.44
C ASN A 257 11.31 -9.88 15.50
N GLY A 258 11.69 -9.39 14.31
CA GLY A 258 12.44 -10.15 13.30
C GLY A 258 11.58 -11.06 12.41
N GLU A 259 10.27 -11.06 12.59
CA GLU A 259 9.30 -11.76 11.74
C GLU A 259 8.58 -10.74 10.84
N ALA A 260 8.16 -11.18 9.65
CA ALA A 260 7.43 -10.32 8.71
C ALA A 260 6.09 -10.94 8.29
N GLU A 261 5.12 -10.07 8.09
CA GLU A 261 3.79 -10.37 7.59
C GLU A 261 3.52 -9.47 6.39
N ILE A 262 2.96 -10.04 5.33
CA ILE A 262 2.55 -9.30 4.14
C ILE A 262 1.03 -9.18 4.09
N TYR A 263 0.53 -7.96 3.93
CA TYR A 263 -0.87 -7.62 3.76
C TYR A 263 -1.05 -7.12 2.33
N TYR A 264 -1.82 -7.83 1.52
CA TYR A 264 -1.98 -7.52 0.09
C TYR A 264 -3.46 -7.56 -0.28
N PHE A 265 -3.85 -6.88 -1.37
CA PHE A 265 -5.19 -7.05 -1.92
C PHE A 265 -5.20 -7.93 -3.16
N THR A 266 -6.35 -8.54 -3.43
CA THR A 266 -6.58 -9.40 -4.59
C THR A 266 -8.04 -9.30 -5.05
N GLY A 267 -8.32 -9.71 -6.28
CA GLY A 267 -9.66 -9.83 -6.80
C GLY A 267 -10.38 -11.04 -6.21
N GLN A 268 -11.64 -10.84 -5.82
CA GLN A 268 -12.49 -11.92 -5.28
C GLN A 268 -13.02 -12.86 -6.38
N TYR A 269 -12.87 -12.48 -7.65
CA TYR A 269 -13.29 -13.25 -8.80
C TYR A 269 -12.18 -13.29 -9.85
N PRO A 270 -12.10 -14.35 -10.67
CA PRO A 270 -11.11 -14.44 -11.74
C PRO A 270 -11.17 -13.24 -12.70
N GLU A 271 -10.03 -12.82 -13.23
CA GLU A 271 -9.93 -11.68 -14.17
C GLU A 271 -10.78 -11.84 -15.43
N ASN A 272 -11.02 -13.09 -15.85
CA ASN A 272 -11.84 -13.45 -17.01
C ASN A 272 -13.35 -13.53 -16.70
N CYS A 273 -13.78 -13.19 -15.48
CA CYS A 273 -15.19 -13.11 -15.12
C CYS A 273 -15.91 -12.08 -16.01
N THR A 274 -17.02 -12.48 -16.63
CA THR A 274 -17.73 -11.63 -17.59
C THR A 274 -18.50 -10.48 -16.92
N ASP A 275 -18.79 -10.61 -15.63
CA ASP A 275 -19.47 -9.59 -14.85
C ASP A 275 -18.45 -8.58 -14.29
N ALA A 276 -18.46 -7.36 -14.86
CA ALA A 276 -17.58 -6.28 -14.43
C ALA A 276 -17.82 -5.86 -12.96
N SER A 277 -19.04 -6.00 -12.45
CA SER A 277 -19.36 -5.66 -11.06
C SER A 277 -18.67 -6.62 -10.09
N LEU A 278 -18.61 -7.91 -10.43
CA LEU A 278 -17.91 -8.92 -9.63
C LEU A 278 -16.38 -8.76 -9.71
N ARG A 279 -15.84 -8.42 -10.89
CA ARG A 279 -14.40 -8.17 -11.05
C ARG A 279 -13.87 -6.97 -10.27
N ALA A 280 -14.74 -6.02 -9.93
CA ALA A 280 -14.33 -4.87 -9.13
C ALA A 280 -14.16 -5.20 -7.64
N LEU A 281 -14.73 -6.32 -7.17
CA LEU A 281 -14.69 -6.69 -5.76
C LEU A 281 -13.28 -7.15 -5.37
N THR A 282 -12.74 -6.52 -4.32
CA THR A 282 -11.40 -6.82 -3.80
C THR A 282 -11.47 -7.11 -2.32
N ALA A 283 -10.52 -7.91 -1.84
CA ALA A 283 -10.36 -8.23 -0.43
C ALA A 283 -8.89 -8.13 -0.06
N VAL A 284 -8.63 -7.79 1.20
CA VAL A 284 -7.28 -7.87 1.77
C VAL A 284 -7.07 -9.29 2.27
N GLN A 285 -5.87 -9.81 2.01
CA GLN A 285 -5.34 -11.09 2.46
C GLN A 285 -4.08 -10.84 3.28
N GLY A 286 -3.73 -11.80 4.14
CA GLY A 286 -2.50 -11.76 4.93
C GLY A 286 -1.78 -13.09 4.85
N CYS A 287 -0.45 -13.07 4.83
CA CYS A 287 0.34 -14.29 5.01
C CYS A 287 1.71 -13.98 5.62
N ARG A 288 2.43 -15.02 6.05
CA ARG A 288 3.79 -14.83 6.59
C ARG A 288 4.77 -14.60 5.45
N LEU A 289 5.72 -13.70 5.67
CA LEU A 289 6.82 -13.41 4.77
C LEU A 289 8.13 -13.77 5.46
N TYR A 290 9.03 -14.44 4.76
CA TYR A 290 10.37 -14.72 5.26
C TYR A 290 11.41 -14.54 4.16
N ALA A 291 12.64 -14.26 4.60
CA ALA A 291 13.81 -14.20 3.74
C ALA A 291 14.57 -15.53 3.82
N GLU A 292 14.96 -16.05 2.66
CA GLU A 292 15.86 -17.19 2.51
C GLU A 292 16.96 -16.81 1.49
N ASP A 293 18.18 -16.59 1.99
CA ASP A 293 19.28 -15.99 1.23
C ASP A 293 18.88 -14.65 0.57
N ASP A 294 19.05 -14.53 -0.75
CA ASP A 294 18.68 -13.37 -1.58
C ASP A 294 17.23 -13.50 -2.14
N LYS A 295 16.33 -14.18 -1.42
CA LYS A 295 14.93 -14.36 -1.85
C LYS A 295 13.93 -14.08 -0.74
N LEU A 296 12.79 -13.53 -1.13
CA LEU A 296 11.59 -13.48 -0.30
C LEU A 296 10.65 -14.64 -0.64
N CYS A 297 9.97 -15.15 0.37
CA CYS A 297 9.03 -16.25 0.26
C CYS A 297 7.78 -15.98 1.11
N CYS A 298 6.61 -16.29 0.56
CA CYS A 298 5.33 -16.20 1.27
C CYS A 298 4.80 -17.57 1.69
N VAL A 299 4.23 -17.69 2.88
CA VAL A 299 3.49 -18.88 3.33
C VAL A 299 2.01 -18.53 3.52
N ARG A 300 1.21 -18.79 2.48
CA ARG A 300 -0.25 -18.73 2.52
C ARG A 300 -0.85 -19.92 3.27
#